data_AF-A0A8I0CGB9-F1
#
_entry.id   AF-A0A8I0CGB9-F1
#
_cell.length_a   1.000
_cell.length_b   1.000
_cell.length_c   1.000
_cell.angle_alpha   90.00
_cell.angle_beta   90.00
_cell.angle_gamma   90.00
#
_symmetry.space_group_name_H-M   'P 1'
#
loop_
_entity.id
_entity.type
_entity.pdbx_description
1 polymer ?
#
loop_
_entity_poly.entity_id
_entity_poly.type
_entity_poly.pdbx_seq_one_letter_code
_entity_poly.pdbx_strand_id
1 'polypeptide(L)'
;PRSNTMKMGICKDDLAPSLGRADEVFLLQPAHIPWQVAEVAEACVQPAHWSGDVDTLADMVVKTAQPGDHILVMSNGGFGGIHQKLLDGLAKKAEAAQ
;
A
#
# COMPACT_ATOMS: atom_id res chain seq x y z
N PRO A 1 4.49 25.49 2.61
CA PRO A 1 3.45 24.91 1.73
C PRO A 1 3.76 23.43 1.45
N ARG A 2 2.83 22.49 1.73
CA ARG A 2 3.02 21.10 1.29
C ARG A 2 2.71 21.03 -0.21
N SER A 3 3.64 20.48 -0.99
CA SER A 3 3.38 20.15 -2.38
C SER A 3 2.29 19.06 -2.44
N ASN A 4 1.14 19.37 -3.04
CA ASN A 4 0.04 18.41 -3.24
C ASN A 4 0.06 17.81 -4.67
N THR A 5 1.21 17.85 -5.37
CA THR A 5 1.32 17.44 -6.79
C THR A 5 0.88 16.01 -7.05
N MET A 6 1.19 15.07 -6.15
CA MET A 6 0.73 13.68 -6.24
C MET A 6 -0.79 13.55 -6.05
N LYS A 7 -1.39 14.30 -5.12
CA LYS A 7 -2.85 14.33 -4.95
C LYS A 7 -3.55 14.89 -6.19
N MET A 8 -2.93 15.84 -6.87
CA MET A 8 -3.41 16.41 -8.13
C MET A 8 -3.18 15.49 -9.34
N GLY A 9 -2.50 14.35 -9.17
CA GLY A 9 -2.27 13.36 -10.23
C GLY A 9 -1.17 13.77 -11.23
N ILE A 10 -0.43 14.84 -10.96
CA ILE A 10 0.60 15.37 -11.88
C ILE A 10 1.76 14.37 -12.06
N CYS A 11 2.08 13.61 -11.01
CA CYS A 11 3.16 12.61 -11.03
C CYS A 11 2.61 11.17 -11.00
N LYS A 12 1.36 10.94 -11.43
CA LYS A 12 0.76 9.59 -11.35
C LYS A 12 1.51 8.58 -12.22
N ASP A 13 1.99 9.02 -13.39
CA ASP A 13 2.69 8.17 -14.36
C ASP A 13 4.11 7.80 -13.87
N ASP A 14 4.70 8.61 -12.98
CA ASP A 14 5.99 8.33 -12.35
C ASP A 14 5.88 7.36 -11.16
N LEU A 15 4.67 7.13 -10.65
CA LEU A 15 4.47 6.36 -9.43
C LEU A 15 4.80 4.88 -9.64
N ALA A 16 4.26 4.24 -10.68
CA ALA A 16 4.54 2.83 -10.96
C ALA A 16 6.04 2.55 -11.20
N PRO A 17 6.77 3.33 -12.03
CA PRO A 17 8.22 3.18 -12.17
C PRO A 17 8.99 3.31 -10.84
N SER A 18 8.58 4.24 -9.96
CA SER A 18 9.24 4.44 -8.66
C SER A 18 9.14 3.24 -7.72
N LEU A 19 8.14 2.37 -7.94
CA LEU A 19 7.88 1.19 -7.13
C LEU A 19 8.58 -0.06 -7.65
N GLY A 20 9.18 -0.04 -8.85
CA GLY A 20 9.67 -1.23 -9.56
C GLY A 20 10.78 -2.04 -8.88
N ARG A 21 11.25 -1.64 -7.70
CA ARG A 21 12.22 -2.40 -6.89
C ARG A 21 11.57 -3.25 -5.79
N ALA A 22 10.27 -3.10 -5.55
CA ALA A 22 9.54 -3.92 -4.60
C ALA A 22 9.09 -5.22 -5.25
N ASP A 23 9.14 -6.33 -4.51
CA ASP A 23 8.67 -7.63 -4.98
C ASP A 23 7.13 -7.67 -5.09
N GLU A 24 6.43 -6.91 -4.25
CA GLU A 24 4.97 -6.80 -4.25
C GLU A 24 4.52 -5.44 -3.72
N VAL A 25 3.42 -4.92 -4.26
CA VAL A 25 2.93 -3.55 -4.01
C VAL A 25 1.47 -3.54 -3.57
N PHE A 26 1.17 -2.72 -2.56
CA PHE A 26 -0.18 -2.50 -2.06
C PHE A 26 -0.49 -1.00 -2.01
N LEU A 27 -1.50 -0.56 -2.77
CA LEU A 27 -1.85 0.85 -2.94
C LEU A 27 -3.21 1.16 -2.32
N LEU A 28 -3.30 2.27 -1.59
CA LEU A 28 -4.58 2.79 -1.12
C LEU A 28 -5.17 3.72 -2.19
N GLN A 29 -6.48 3.64 -2.44
CA GLN A 29 -7.30 4.64 -3.12
C GLN A 29 -7.98 5.55 -2.08
N PRO A 30 -7.43 6.74 -1.76
CA PRO A 30 -8.13 7.71 -0.94
C PRO A 30 -9.44 8.17 -1.60
N ALA A 31 -10.48 8.37 -0.80
CA ALA A 31 -11.78 8.87 -1.28
C ALA A 31 -11.74 10.26 -1.95
N HIS A 32 -10.64 11.01 -1.79
CA HIS A 32 -10.53 12.42 -2.17
C HIS A 32 -9.47 12.69 -3.25
N ILE A 33 -8.93 11.65 -3.90
CA ILE A 33 -8.08 11.84 -5.08
C ILE A 33 -8.91 11.63 -6.36
N PRO A 34 -8.75 12.48 -7.39
CA PRO A 34 -9.59 12.47 -8.58
C PRO A 34 -9.19 11.42 -9.64
N TRP A 35 -8.09 10.70 -9.41
CA TRP A 35 -7.53 9.71 -10.32
C TRP A 35 -7.59 8.31 -9.70
N GLN A 36 -7.50 7.30 -10.57
CA GLN A 36 -7.67 5.90 -10.20
C GLN A 36 -6.31 5.25 -9.94
N VAL A 37 -6.10 4.81 -8.71
CA VAL A 37 -4.91 4.03 -8.27
C VAL A 37 -4.85 2.68 -8.98
N ALA A 38 -5.98 2.16 -9.44
CA ALA A 38 -6.04 0.99 -10.30
C ALA A 38 -5.16 1.13 -11.55
N GLU A 39 -5.13 2.31 -12.19
CA GLU A 39 -4.27 2.57 -13.36
C GLU A 39 -2.78 2.44 -13.00
N VAL A 40 -2.40 2.87 -11.79
CA VAL A 40 -1.02 2.75 -11.30
C VAL A 40 -0.69 1.28 -11.01
N ALA A 41 -1.62 0.54 -10.40
CA ALA A 41 -1.45 -0.88 -10.14
C ALA A 41 -1.27 -1.67 -11.44
N GLU A 42 -2.06 -1.39 -12.47
CA GLU A 42 -1.94 -2.00 -13.80
C GLU A 42 -0.62 -1.69 -14.50
N ALA A 43 -0.02 -0.53 -14.21
CA ALA A 43 1.27 -0.11 -14.76
C ALA A 43 2.49 -0.66 -14.01
N CYS A 44 2.31 -1.33 -12.86
CA CYS A 44 3.42 -1.92 -12.11
C CYS A 44 3.96 -3.17 -12.81
N VAL A 45 5.26 -3.42 -12.69
CA VAL A 45 5.93 -4.58 -13.30
C VAL A 45 5.81 -5.85 -12.45
N GLN A 46 5.61 -5.67 -11.16
CA GLN A 46 5.39 -6.69 -10.15
C GLN A 46 3.90 -6.80 -9.79
N PRO A 47 3.48 -7.84 -9.06
CA PRO A 47 2.13 -7.90 -8.51
C PRO A 47 1.81 -6.63 -7.70
N ALA A 48 0.72 -5.97 -8.08
CA ALA A 48 0.24 -4.77 -7.43
C ALA A 48 -1.26 -4.90 -7.13
N HIS A 49 -1.60 -4.64 -5.88
CA HIS A 49 -2.96 -4.71 -5.36
C HIS A 49 -3.39 -3.34 -4.89
N TRP A 50 -4.70 -3.09 -4.91
CA TRP A 50 -5.23 -1.83 -4.38
C TRP A 50 -6.55 -2.03 -3.64
N SER A 51 -6.83 -1.11 -2.73
CA SER A 51 -8.10 -1.04 -2.00
C SER A 51 -8.45 0.41 -1.67
N GLY A 52 -9.73 0.74 -1.61
CA GLY A 52 -10.22 2.02 -1.07
C GLY A 52 -10.31 2.04 0.46
N ASP A 53 -10.14 0.89 1.09
CA ASP A 53 -10.27 0.68 2.53
C ASP A 53 -8.94 0.21 3.14
N VAL A 54 -8.52 0.88 4.22
CA VAL A 54 -7.22 0.64 4.88
C VAL A 54 -7.20 -0.70 5.60
N ASP A 55 -8.32 -1.12 6.19
CA ASP A 55 -8.43 -2.41 6.87
C ASP A 55 -8.25 -3.55 5.88
N THR A 56 -8.97 -3.49 4.76
CA THR A 56 -8.84 -4.45 3.65
C THR A 56 -7.42 -4.47 3.09
N LEU A 57 -6.78 -3.30 2.94
CA LEU A 57 -5.39 -3.22 2.47
C LEU A 57 -4.43 -3.89 3.45
N ALA A 58 -4.58 -3.63 4.76
CA ALA A 58 -3.77 -4.25 5.80
C ALA A 58 -3.95 -5.78 5.81
N ASP A 59 -5.19 -6.26 5.69
CA ASP A 59 -5.48 -7.69 5.63
C ASP A 59 -4.82 -8.37 4.42
N MET A 60 -4.82 -7.72 3.26
CA MET A 60 -4.12 -8.25 2.07
C MET A 60 -2.62 -8.38 2.31
N VAL A 61 -1.99 -7.36 2.91
CA VAL A 61 -0.56 -7.41 3.26
C VAL A 61 -0.28 -8.54 4.25
N VAL A 62 -1.06 -8.62 5.34
CA VAL A 62 -0.88 -9.65 6.39
C VAL A 62 -1.03 -11.05 5.81
N LYS A 63 -2.02 -11.30 4.95
CA LYS A 63 -2.22 -12.61 4.29
C LYS A 63 -1.01 -13.01 3.45
N THR A 64 -0.45 -12.05 2.74
CA THR A 64 0.65 -12.27 1.80
C THR A 64 1.99 -12.47 2.50
N ALA A 65 2.27 -11.65 3.52
CA ALA A 65 3.57 -11.59 4.21
C ALA A 65 4.04 -12.94 4.74
N GLN A 66 5.29 -13.28 4.50
CA GLN A 66 5.97 -14.49 4.97
C GLN A 66 7.07 -14.15 5.98
N PRO A 67 7.51 -15.13 6.82
CA PRO A 67 8.70 -14.95 7.63
C PRO A 67 9.93 -14.60 6.77
N GLY A 68 10.61 -13.52 7.11
CA GLY A 68 11.76 -13.01 6.35
C GLY A 68 11.43 -11.81 5.47
N ASP A 69 10.15 -11.48 5.25
CA ASP A 69 9.76 -10.33 4.45
C ASP A 69 10.03 -9.00 5.15
N HIS A 70 10.27 -7.97 4.34
CA HIS A 70 10.37 -6.59 4.79
C HIS A 70 9.19 -5.76 4.25
N ILE A 71 8.38 -5.22 5.16
CA ILE A 71 7.23 -4.37 4.80
C ILE A 71 7.62 -2.90 4.99
N LEU A 72 7.66 -2.14 3.89
CA LEU A 72 7.88 -0.69 3.89
C LEU A 72 6.54 0.04 3.72
N VAL A 73 6.13 0.80 4.74
CA VAL A 73 4.95 1.67 4.66
C VAL A 73 5.37 3.10 4.29
N MET A 74 4.90 3.60 3.16
CA MET A 74 5.16 4.96 2.68
C MET A 74 3.90 5.82 2.81
N SER A 75 3.91 6.84 3.67
CA SER A 75 2.79 7.78 3.82
C SER A 75 3.23 9.15 4.28
N ASN A 76 2.51 10.17 3.82
CA ASN A 76 2.69 11.57 4.25
C ASN A 76 1.87 11.91 5.51
N GLY A 77 1.19 10.93 6.13
CA GLY A 77 0.34 11.13 7.31
C GLY A 77 0.00 9.82 8.01
N GLY A 78 -1.08 9.80 8.79
CA GLY A 78 -1.42 8.67 9.65
C GLY A 78 -1.89 7.39 8.94
N PHE A 79 -2.16 7.43 7.63
CA PHE A 79 -2.53 6.27 6.80
C PHE A 79 -3.61 5.37 7.43
N GLY A 80 -4.64 5.96 8.06
CA GLY A 80 -5.71 5.20 8.74
C GLY A 80 -5.22 4.28 9.86
N GLY A 81 -4.04 4.51 10.44
CA GLY A 81 -3.46 3.67 11.49
C GLY A 81 -2.88 2.34 10.97
N ILE A 82 -2.55 2.25 9.67
CA ILE A 82 -2.09 1.00 9.04
C ILE A 82 -0.93 0.33 9.79
N HIS A 83 -0.03 1.11 10.41
CA HIS A 83 1.10 0.57 11.16
C HIS A 83 0.65 -0.38 12.28
N GLN A 84 -0.31 0.04 13.11
CA GLN A 84 -0.81 -0.81 14.20
C GLN A 84 -1.61 -1.99 13.65
N LYS A 85 -2.43 -1.77 12.61
CA LYS A 85 -3.22 -2.83 11.97
C LYS A 85 -2.32 -3.96 11.43
N LEU A 86 -1.20 -3.61 10.79
CA LEU A 86 -0.21 -4.57 10.31
C LEU A 86 0.46 -5.32 11.47
N LEU A 87 0.91 -4.61 12.51
CA LEU A 87 1.55 -5.24 13.66
C LEU A 87 0.61 -6.23 14.37
N ASP A 88 -0.64 -5.82 14.62
CA ASP A 88 -1.64 -6.68 15.26
C ASP A 88 -1.99 -7.88 14.38
N GLY A 89 -2.14 -7.67 13.06
CA GLY A 89 -2.45 -8.73 12.11
C GLY A 89 -1.32 -9.75 11.97
N LEU A 90 -0.07 -9.29 11.91
CA LEU A 90 1.11 -10.15 11.83
C LEU A 90 1.32 -10.94 13.13
N ALA A 91 1.11 -10.33 14.30
CA ALA A 91 1.17 -11.02 15.58
C ALA A 91 0.15 -12.16 15.65
N LYS A 92 -1.12 -11.88 15.30
CA LYS A 92 -2.17 -12.91 15.23
C LYS A 92 -1.86 -14.02 14.22
N LYS A 93 -1.31 -13.66 13.06
CA LYS A 93 -0.90 -14.65 12.04
C LYS A 93 0.21 -15.57 12.57
N ALA A 94 1.18 -15.02 13.29
CA ALA A 94 2.25 -15.78 13.89
C ALA A 94 1.74 -16.74 14.98
N GLU A 95 0.81 -16.29 15.83
CA GLU A 95 0.15 -17.13 16.85
C GLU A 95 -0.64 -18.29 16.21
N ALA A 96 -1.37 -18.03 15.13
CA ALA A 96 -2.17 -19.06 14.45
C ALA A 96 -1.32 -20.10 13.68
N ALA A 97 -0.04 -19.81 13.43
CA ALA A 97 0.90 -20.72 12.76
C ALA A 97 1.64 -21.64 13.75
N GLN A 98 1.42 -21.46 15.06
CA GLN A 98 1.93 -22.33 16.14
C GLN A 98 0.94 -23.47 16.42
#